data_AF-A0A919A376-F1
#
_entry.id   AF-A0A919A376-F1
#
_cell.length_a   1.000
_cell.length_b   1.000
_cell.length_c   1.000
_cell.angle_alpha   90.00
_cell.angle_beta   90.00
_cell.angle_gamma   90.00
#
_symmetry.space_group_name_H-M   'P 1'
#
loop_
_entity.id
_entity.type
_entity.pdbx_description
1 polymer ?
#
loop_
_entity_poly.entity_id
_entity_poly.type
_entity_poly.pdbx_seq_one_letter_code
_entity_poly.pdbx_strand_id
1 'polypeptide(L)' 'MPTRTMPDLVVKLLAHLNPQMAMVRLELGRTRLVDSGKARTQLGWRPRPTEETILDTATALIADDALGR' A
#
# COMPACT_ATOMS: atom_id res chain seq x y z
N MET A 1 5.75 8.58 -5.91
CA MET A 1 5.26 7.26 -6.34
C MET A 1 6.46 6.40 -6.71
N PRO A 2 6.65 5.21 -6.11
CA PRO A 2 7.74 4.33 -6.48
C PRO A 2 7.60 3.95 -7.95
N THR A 3 8.60 4.31 -8.76
CA THR A 3 8.57 4.21 -10.23
C THR A 3 8.99 2.84 -10.73
N ARG A 4 9.46 1.96 -9.84
CA ARG A 4 9.96 0.63 -10.18
C ARG A 4 9.29 -0.42 -9.30
N THR A 5 8.92 -1.52 -9.93
CA THR A 5 8.36 -2.71 -9.28
C THR A 5 9.45 -3.77 -9.22
N MET A 6 9.62 -4.40 -8.06
CA MET A 6 10.54 -5.54 -7.93
C MET A 6 9.90 -6.80 -8.54
N PRO A 7 10.63 -7.61 -9.33
CA PRO A 7 10.07 -8.83 -9.88
C PRO A 7 9.71 -9.86 -8.79
N ASP A 8 8.61 -10.57 -8.99
CA ASP A 8 8.11 -11.60 -8.06
C ASP A 8 9.14 -12.69 -7.74
N LEU A 9 9.97 -13.07 -8.73
CA LEU A 9 11.02 -14.06 -8.56
C LEU A 9 12.04 -13.63 -7.50
N VAL A 10 12.39 -12.34 -7.49
CA VAL A 10 13.33 -11.77 -6.52
C VAL A 10 12.72 -11.80 -5.12
N VAL A 11 11.44 -11.41 -4.98
CA VAL A 11 10.72 -11.48 -3.70
C VAL A 11 10.68 -12.90 -3.16
N LYS A 12 10.37 -13.89 -4.02
CA LYS A 12 10.32 -15.31 -3.65
C LYS A 12 11.67 -15.83 -3.16
N LEU A 13 12.77 -15.46 -3.81
CA LEU A 13 14.13 -15.84 -3.40
C LEU A 13 14.50 -15.21 -2.05
N LEU A 14 14.28 -13.90 -1.88
CA LEU A 14 14.62 -13.18 -0.65
C LEU A 14 13.78 -13.63 0.55
N ALA A 15 12.55 -14.09 0.33
CA ALA A 15 11.68 -14.63 1.37
C ALA A 15 12.26 -15.86 2.08
N HIS A 16 13.22 -16.58 1.47
CA HIS A 16 13.91 -17.69 2.14
C HIS A 16 15.02 -17.23 3.10
N LEU A 17 15.54 -16.01 2.90
CA LEU A 17 16.68 -15.48 3.65
C LEU A 17 16.25 -14.44 4.70
N ASN A 18 15.14 -13.74 4.46
CA ASN A 18 14.64 -12.67 5.32
C ASN A 18 13.18 -12.92 5.76
N PRO A 19 12.89 -13.00 7.07
CA PRO A 19 11.54 -13.21 7.59
C PRO A 19 10.57 -12.06 7.25
N GLN A 20 11.04 -10.82 7.11
CA GLN A 20 10.20 -9.70 6.67
C GLN A 20 9.75 -9.88 5.22
N MET A 21 10.63 -10.38 4.35
CA MET A 21 10.28 -10.69 2.96
C MET A 21 9.35 -11.91 2.87
N ALA A 22 9.46 -12.85 3.81
CA ALA A 22 8.55 -13.98 3.91
C ALA A 22 7.09 -13.57 4.17
N MET A 23 6.87 -12.48 4.94
CA MET A 23 5.54 -11.89 5.12
C MET A 23 4.98 -11.31 3.82
N VAL A 24 5.80 -10.56 3.08
CA VAL A 24 5.41 -9.98 1.79
C VAL A 24 5.05 -11.07 0.77
N ARG A 25 5.76 -12.20 0.77
CA ARG A 25 5.47 -13.34 -0.11
C ARG A 25 4.04 -13.86 0.01
N LEU A 26 3.43 -13.81 1.20
CA LEU A 26 2.05 -14.30 1.41
C LEU A 26 1.00 -13.44 0.72
N GLU A 27 1.33 -12.18 0.46
CA GLU A 27 0.45 -11.20 -0.17
C GLU A 27 0.71 -11.04 -1.67
N LEU A 28 1.78 -11.67 -2.19
CA LEU A 28 2.17 -11.58 -3.58
C LEU A 28 1.09 -12.17 -4.50
N GLY A 29 0.66 -11.38 -5.50
CA GLY A 29 -0.38 -11.77 -6.46
C GLY A 29 -1.82 -11.73 -5.93
N ARG A 30 -2.06 -11.26 -4.68
CA ARG A 30 -3.41 -11.11 -4.14
C ARG A 30 -3.94 -9.69 -4.36
N THR A 31 -5.02 -9.57 -5.14
CA THR A 31 -5.76 -8.31 -5.26
C THR A 31 -7.00 -8.37 -4.38
N ARG A 32 -7.01 -7.58 -3.30
CA ARG A 32 -8.21 -7.41 -2.47
C ARG A 32 -9.08 -6.30 -3.07
N LEU A 33 -10.16 -6.70 -3.73
CA LEU A 33 -11.20 -5.76 -4.14
C LEU A 33 -12.07 -5.47 -2.91
N VAL A 34 -12.09 -4.21 -2.48
CA VAL A 34 -12.87 -3.76 -1.32
C VAL A 34 -13.82 -2.67 -1.78
N ASP A 35 -15.11 -2.85 -1.49
CA ASP A 35 -16.14 -1.84 -1.72
C ASP A 35 -16.54 -1.18 -0.39
N SER A 36 -16.59 0.16 -0.41
CA SER A 36 -17.03 0.99 0.72
C SER A 36 -18.50 1.42 0.61
N GLY A 37 -19.22 0.98 -0.44
CA GLY A 37 -20.61 1.34 -0.70
C GLY A 37 -21.54 1.12 0.48
N LYS A 38 -21.44 -0.05 1.15
CA LYS A 38 -22.26 -0.35 2.34
C LYS A 38 -22.13 0.72 3.43
N ALA A 39 -20.92 1.16 3.73
CA ALA A 39 -20.68 2.17 4.77
C ALA A 39 -21.22 3.55 4.34
N ARG A 40 -21.10 3.89 3.06
CA ARG A 40 -21.70 5.13 2.51
C ARG A 40 -23.22 5.12 2.62
N THR A 41 -23.86 4.01 2.26
CA THR A 41 -25.32 3.86 2.24
C THR A 41 -25.92 3.73 3.64
N GLN A 42 -25.32 2.91 4.52
CA GLN A 42 -25.92 2.58 5.83
C GLN A 42 -25.48 3.53 6.94
N LEU A 43 -24.24 4.02 6.90
CA LEU A 43 -23.69 4.87 7.96
C LEU A 43 -23.62 6.34 7.54
N GLY A 44 -24.06 6.67 6.33
CA GLY A 44 -23.92 8.02 5.75
C GLY A 44 -22.45 8.43 5.62
N TRP A 45 -21.52 7.47 5.58
CA TRP A 45 -20.09 7.77 5.61
C TRP A 45 -19.66 8.48 4.32
N ARG A 46 -19.01 9.64 4.46
CA ARG A 46 -18.49 10.46 3.35
C ARG A 46 -16.98 10.60 3.48
N PRO A 47 -16.21 9.60 3.01
CA PRO A 47 -14.76 9.70 3.04
C PRO A 47 -14.26 10.79 2.07
N ARG A 48 -13.07 11.32 2.35
CA ARG A 48 -12.32 12.18 1.41
C ARG A 48 -12.10 11.43 0.08
N PRO A 49 -12.03 12.13 -1.07
CA PRO A 49 -11.66 11.52 -2.34
C PRO A 49 -10.35 10.71 -2.24
N THR A 50 -10.31 9.59 -2.96
CA THR A 50 -9.19 8.63 -2.85
C THR A 50 -7.92 9.24 -3.40
N GLU A 51 -8.02 9.95 -4.52
CA GLU A 51 -6.93 10.64 -5.20
C GLU A 51 -6.27 11.67 -4.29
N GLU A 52 -7.08 12.50 -3.64
CA GLU A 52 -6.60 13.52 -2.71
C GLU A 52 -5.91 12.87 -1.50
N THR A 53 -6.50 11.81 -0.96
CA THR A 53 -5.94 11.08 0.19
C THR A 53 -4.58 10.44 -0.14
N ILE A 54 -4.45 9.86 -1.33
CA ILE A 54 -3.20 9.26 -1.81
C ILE A 54 -2.12 10.34 -2.00
N LEU A 55 -2.48 11.47 -2.62
CA LEU A 55 -1.54 12.57 -2.86
C LEU A 55 -1.04 13.19 -1.55
N ASP A 56 -1.94 13.42 -0.61
CA ASP A 56 -1.62 13.98 0.71
C ASP A 56 -0.67 13.04 1.48
N THR A 57 -0.99 11.74 1.51
CA THR A 57 -0.14 10.72 2.14
C THR A 57 1.24 10.64 1.50
N ALA A 58 1.31 10.63 0.16
CA ALA A 58 2.58 10.59 -0.55
C ALA A 58 3.42 11.84 -0.27
N THR A 59 2.79 13.01 -0.21
CA THR A 59 3.45 14.29 0.11
C THR A 59 4.00 14.28 1.53
N ALA A 60 3.21 13.80 2.50
CA ALA A 60 3.64 13.70 3.89
C ALA A 60 4.82 12.74 4.06
N LEU A 61 4.80 11.56 3.42
CA LEU A 61 5.89 10.59 3.50
C LEU A 61 7.19 11.10 2.86
N ILE A 62 7.08 11.82 1.73
CA ILE A 62 8.25 12.45 1.10
C ILE A 62 8.82 13.54 2.02
N ALA A 63 7.96 14.32 2.67
CA ALA A 63 8.39 15.33 3.63
C ALA A 63 9.07 14.71 4.85
N ASP A 64 8.55 13.58 5.37
CA ASP A 64 9.14 12.86 6.51
C ASP A 64 10.51 12.27 6.17
N ASP A 65 10.64 11.59 5.02
CA ASP A 65 11.92 11.07 4.51
C ASP A 65 12.94 12.20 4.29
N ALA A 66 12.50 13.33 3.74
CA ALA A 66 13.35 14.52 3.55
C ALA A 66 13.80 15.16 4.88
N LEU A 67 13.10 14.91 5.98
CA LEU A 67 13.46 15.35 7.33
C LEU A 67 14.41 14.37 8.05
N GLY A 68 14.74 13.24 7.42
CA GLY A 68 15.85 12.35 7.80
C GLY A 68 15.74 11.75 9.20
N ARG A 69 14.54 11.30 9.60
CA ARG A 69 14.34 10.49 10.82
C ARG A 69 14.14 9.02 10.47
#